data_AF-A0A971UZR9-F1
#
_entry.id   AF-A0A971UZR9-F1
#
_cell.length_a   1.000
_cell.length_b   1.000
_cell.length_c   1.000
_cell.angle_alpha   90.00
_cell.angle_beta   90.00
_cell.angle_gamma   90.00
#
_symmetry.space_group_name_H-M   'P 1'
#
loop_
_entity.id
_entity.type
_entity.pdbx_description
1 polymer ?
#
loop_
_entity_poly.entity_id
_entity_poly.type
_entity_poly.pdbx_seq_one_letter_code
_entity_poly.pdbx_strand_id
1 'polypeptide(L)'
;MMMADDDNNLILLLLSKYFDGNETERFIFDAGLQFVLKTVQEFDEDNNRLSSVHYLPDGSMAWRTSQCRTFVREKVFETNFIFDKNDKLVHKDLEIIDDKLGSITLFLLHSSYLDRWNEGLDNDEPLLLGDMVNLACFGEEKSRWIDPYPEYG
;
A
#
# COMPACT_ATOMS: atom_id res chain seq x y z
N MET A 1 -0.75 12.14 12.94
CA MET A 1 0.34 12.92 12.32
C MET A 1 -0.27 13.98 11.44
N MET A 2 0.27 15.20 11.43
CA MET A 2 -0.14 16.27 10.53
C MET A 2 0.99 16.49 9.53
N MET A 3 0.66 16.56 8.23
CA MET A 3 1.63 16.91 7.19
C MET A 3 1.21 18.21 6.53
N ALA A 4 2.18 19.10 6.35
CA ALA A 4 1.98 20.42 5.78
C ALA A 4 3.06 20.72 4.74
N ASP A 5 2.76 21.62 3.81
CA ASP A 5 3.75 22.14 2.87
C ASP A 5 4.69 23.16 3.55
N ASP A 6 5.65 23.69 2.78
CA ASP A 6 6.63 24.68 3.25
C ASP A 6 5.98 25.98 3.75
N ASP A 7 4.73 26.26 3.33
CA ASP A 7 3.94 27.42 3.72
C ASP A 7 3.02 27.14 4.94
N ASN A 8 3.13 25.94 5.54
CA ASN A 8 2.29 25.43 6.64
C ASN A 8 0.81 25.22 6.29
N ASN A 9 0.47 25.06 5.01
CA ASN A 9 -0.86 24.60 4.63
C ASN A 9 -0.98 23.10 4.88
N LEU A 10 -2.08 22.68 5.50
CA LEU A 10 -2.36 21.26 5.71
C LEU A 10 -2.45 20.55 4.36
N ILE A 11 -1.66 19.49 4.19
CA ILE A 11 -1.77 18.58 3.04
C ILE A 11 -2.68 17.41 3.44
N LEU A 12 -2.39 16.79 4.59
CA LEU A 12 -3.17 15.68 5.11
C LEU A 12 -3.06 15.52 6.62
N LEU A 13 -4.08 14.89 7.20
CA LEU A 13 -4.13 14.51 8.61
C LEU A 13 -4.28 13.00 8.73
N LEU A 14 -3.38 12.38 9.49
CA LEU A 14 -3.42 10.96 9.84
C LEU A 14 -3.87 10.80 11.29
N LEU A 15 -4.89 9.98 11.52
CA LEU A 15 -5.24 9.47 12.84
C LEU A 15 -4.97 7.97 12.89
N SER A 16 -4.23 7.53 13.90
CA SER A 16 -3.85 6.12 14.06
C SER A 16 -4.35 5.59 15.39
N LYS A 17 -4.84 4.36 15.39
CA LYS A 17 -5.22 3.61 16.59
C LYS A 17 -4.20 2.51 16.80
N TYR A 18 -3.74 2.39 18.04
CA TYR A 18 -2.74 1.41 18.42
C TYR A 18 -3.32 0.39 19.38
N PHE A 19 -2.89 -0.87 19.26
CA PHE A 19 -3.14 -1.95 20.21
C PHE A 19 -1.86 -2.75 20.38
N ASP A 20 -1.46 -2.99 21.63
CA ASP A 20 -0.22 -3.68 21.98
C ASP A 20 1.04 -3.17 21.24
N GLY A 21 1.10 -1.86 21.01
CA GLY A 21 2.23 -1.21 20.34
C GLY A 21 2.16 -1.18 18.81
N ASN A 22 1.21 -1.88 18.20
CA ASN A 22 1.03 -1.91 16.75
C ASN A 22 -0.09 -0.97 16.29
N GLU A 23 0.10 -0.31 15.14
CA GLU A 23 -0.98 0.44 14.47
C GLU A 23 -2.00 -0.55 13.91
N THR A 24 -3.20 -0.61 14.50
CA THR A 24 -4.27 -1.51 14.05
C THR A 24 -5.24 -0.84 13.09
N GLU A 25 -5.42 0.47 13.22
CA GLU A 25 -6.25 1.25 12.31
C GLU A 25 -5.58 2.58 11.97
N ARG A 26 -5.76 3.04 10.74
CA ARG A 26 -5.33 4.36 10.27
C ARG A 26 -6.46 5.03 9.51
N PHE A 27 -6.64 6.32 9.72
CA PHE A 27 -7.61 7.16 9.03
C PHE A 27 -6.87 8.33 8.38
N ILE A 28 -7.11 8.54 7.10
CA ILE A 28 -6.52 9.62 6.31
C ILE A 28 -7.60 10.65 6.03
N PHE A 29 -7.28 11.91 6.26
CA PHE A 29 -8.10 13.06 5.90
C PHE A 29 -7.30 14.01 5.01
N ASP A 30 -7.96 14.62 4.04
CA ASP A 30 -7.33 15.61 3.15
C ASP A 30 -7.17 17.00 3.83
N ALA A 31 -6.63 17.96 3.08
CA ALA A 31 -6.49 19.35 3.48
C ALA A 31 -7.81 20.02 3.92
N GLY A 32 -8.95 19.56 3.38
CA GLY A 32 -10.29 20.01 3.73
C GLY A 32 -10.91 19.25 4.91
N LEU A 33 -10.12 18.41 5.59
CA LEU A 33 -10.53 17.51 6.66
C LEU A 33 -11.65 16.54 6.25
N GLN A 34 -11.77 16.24 4.96
CA GLN A 34 -12.67 15.19 4.48
C GLN A 34 -12.01 13.83 4.66
N PHE A 35 -12.79 12.84 5.07
CA PHE A 35 -12.31 11.47 5.22
C PHE A 35 -12.01 10.86 3.84
N VAL A 36 -10.82 10.29 3.69
CA VAL A 36 -10.28 9.80 2.42
C VAL A 36 -10.16 8.28 2.40
N LEU A 37 -9.56 7.70 3.44
CA LEU A 37 -9.25 6.27 3.47
C LEU A 37 -9.12 5.77 4.91
N LYS A 38 -9.66 4.58 5.19
CA LYS A 38 -9.36 3.82 6.41
C LYS A 38 -8.51 2.60 6.06
N THR A 39 -7.46 2.36 6.83
CA THR A 39 -6.70 1.10 6.80
C THR A 39 -6.96 0.33 8.09
N VAL A 40 -7.19 -0.98 7.99
CA VAL A 40 -7.22 -1.93 9.10
C VAL A 40 -6.09 -2.93 8.90
N GLN A 41 -5.32 -3.21 9.95
CA GLN A 41 -4.16 -4.08 9.90
C GLN A 41 -4.34 -5.29 10.82
N GLU A 42 -3.89 -6.45 10.37
CA GLU A 42 -3.84 -7.68 11.16
C GLU A 42 -2.40 -8.12 11.35
N PHE A 43 -2.11 -8.67 12.53
CA PHE A 43 -0.79 -9.10 12.95
C PHE A 43 -0.84 -10.53 13.49
N ASP A 44 0.29 -11.24 13.40
CA ASP A 44 0.49 -12.52 14.07
C ASP A 44 0.88 -12.36 15.55
N GLU A 45 1.07 -13.48 16.24
CA GLU A 45 1.44 -13.53 17.67
C GLU A 45 2.82 -12.90 17.95
N ASP A 46 3.67 -12.80 16.93
CA ASP A 46 5.02 -12.24 16.99
C ASP A 46 5.04 -10.76 16.54
N ASN A 47 3.86 -10.11 16.41
CA ASN A 47 3.68 -8.73 15.94
C ASN A 47 4.12 -8.47 14.50
N ASN A 48 4.19 -9.49 13.65
CA ASN A 48 4.41 -9.29 12.22
C ASN A 48 3.08 -9.03 11.53
N ARG A 49 3.06 -8.06 10.61
CA ARG A 49 1.85 -7.77 9.83
C ARG A 49 1.52 -8.96 8.92
N LEU A 50 0.28 -9.44 9.01
CA LEU A 50 -0.27 -10.51 8.17
C LEU A 50 -1.05 -9.94 6.99
N SER A 51 -1.81 -8.86 7.21
CA SER A 51 -2.69 -8.29 6.19
C SER A 51 -2.97 -6.82 6.46
N SER A 52 -3.44 -6.14 5.42
CA SER A 52 -4.14 -4.87 5.57
C SER A 52 -5.35 -4.82 4.64
N VAL A 53 -6.42 -4.16 5.08
CA VAL A 53 -7.58 -3.87 4.25
C VAL A 53 -7.82 -2.37 4.25
N HIS A 54 -7.99 -1.80 3.06
CA HIS A 54 -8.18 -0.38 2.86
C HIS A 54 -9.62 -0.12 2.40
N TYR A 55 -10.28 0.84 3.04
CA TYR A 55 -11.70 1.14 2.85
C TYR A 55 -11.89 2.60 2.43
N LEU A 56 -12.77 2.80 1.46
CA LEU A 56 -13.23 4.11 1.01
C LEU A 56 -14.22 4.74 2.01
N PRO A 57 -14.57 6.04 1.85
CA PRO A 57 -15.50 6.73 2.74
C PRO A 57 -16.90 6.11 2.81
N ASP A 58 -17.33 5.41 1.75
CA ASP A 58 -18.61 4.68 1.71
C ASP A 58 -18.54 3.30 2.40
N GLY A 59 -17.38 2.91 2.91
CA GLY A 59 -17.13 1.62 3.56
C GLY A 59 -16.82 0.48 2.60
N SER A 60 -16.81 0.71 1.29
CA SER A 60 -16.40 -0.30 0.31
C SER A 60 -14.90 -0.56 0.39
N MET A 61 -14.49 -1.81 0.13
CA MET A 61 -13.08 -2.18 0.06
C MET A 61 -12.46 -1.56 -1.19
N ALA A 62 -11.38 -0.84 -0.99
CA ALA A 62 -10.56 -0.25 -2.02
C ALA A 62 -9.57 -1.30 -2.58
N TRP A 63 -8.79 -1.89 -1.68
CA TRP A 63 -7.86 -2.99 -1.93
C TRP A 63 -7.50 -3.67 -0.61
N ARG A 64 -6.82 -4.82 -0.70
CA ARG A 64 -6.19 -5.46 0.46
C ARG A 64 -4.79 -5.95 0.14
N THR A 65 -3.99 -6.06 1.18
CA THR A 65 -2.67 -6.67 1.14
C THR A 65 -2.65 -7.92 2.01
N SER A 66 -1.80 -8.87 1.65
CA SER A 66 -1.48 -10.03 2.49
C SER A 66 0.01 -10.28 2.42
N GLN A 67 0.61 -10.60 3.56
CA GLN A 67 2.00 -10.93 3.71
C GLN A 67 2.12 -12.35 4.25
N CYS A 68 3.08 -13.11 3.73
CA CYS A 68 3.45 -14.38 4.32
C CYS A 68 4.97 -14.55 4.37
N ARG A 69 5.42 -15.29 5.39
CA ARG A 69 6.81 -15.69 5.55
C ARG A 69 6.97 -17.18 5.30
N THR A 70 7.89 -17.53 4.43
CA THR A 70 8.27 -18.92 4.18
C THR A 70 9.72 -19.13 4.58
N PHE A 71 9.99 -20.24 5.28
CA PHE A 71 11.32 -20.62 5.72
C PHE A 71 11.82 -21.78 4.86
N VAL A 72 12.94 -21.58 4.15
CA VAL A 72 13.58 -22.64 3.38
C VAL A 72 15.05 -22.71 3.78
N ARG A 73 15.40 -23.77 4.52
CA ARG A 73 16.72 -23.90 5.17
C ARG A 73 16.95 -22.72 6.11
N GLU A 74 18.06 -22.00 5.95
CA GLU A 74 18.45 -20.82 6.74
C GLU A 74 17.97 -19.49 6.12
N LYS A 75 17.08 -19.54 5.11
CA LYS A 75 16.60 -18.33 4.42
C LYS A 75 15.15 -18.05 4.73
N VAL A 76 14.85 -16.76 4.93
CA VAL A 76 13.49 -16.22 5.07
C VAL A 76 13.07 -15.60 3.75
N PHE A 77 11.86 -15.94 3.32
CA PHE A 77 11.21 -15.37 2.16
C PHE A 77 9.99 -14.63 2.63
N GLU A 78 9.96 -13.31 2.44
CA GLU A 78 8.75 -12.53 2.65
C GLU A 78 8.07 -12.35 1.29
N THR A 79 6.78 -12.65 1.23
CA THR A 79 5.99 -12.44 0.03
C THR A 79 4.84 -11.52 0.38
N ASN A 80 4.74 -10.39 -0.32
CA ASN A 80 3.56 -9.54 -0.25
C ASN A 80 2.70 -9.70 -1.50
N PHE A 81 1.39 -9.62 -1.30
CA PHE A 81 0.39 -9.73 -2.34
C PHE A 81 -0.54 -8.53 -2.21
N ILE A 82 -0.93 -7.96 -3.35
CA ILE A 82 -1.95 -6.90 -3.41
C ILE A 82 -3.10 -7.36 -4.28
N PHE A 83 -4.30 -7.21 -3.76
CA PHE A 83 -5.54 -7.55 -4.42
C PHE A 83 -6.43 -6.33 -4.56
N ASP A 84 -7.09 -6.20 -5.71
CA ASP A 84 -8.07 -5.14 -5.93
C ASP A 84 -9.38 -5.38 -5.14
N LYS A 85 -10.33 -4.46 -5.28
CA LYS A 85 -11.67 -4.54 -4.68
C LYS A 85 -12.48 -5.80 -5.02
N ASN A 86 -12.09 -6.54 -6.06
CA ASN A 86 -12.74 -7.78 -6.50
C ASN A 86 -11.90 -9.03 -6.17
N ASP A 87 -10.92 -8.91 -5.28
CA ASP A 87 -9.98 -9.98 -4.92
C ASP A 87 -9.09 -10.47 -6.07
N LYS A 88 -8.92 -9.68 -7.13
CA LYS A 88 -7.99 -10.04 -8.21
C LYS A 88 -6.57 -9.64 -7.83
N LEU A 89 -5.60 -10.56 -8.01
CA LEU A 89 -4.19 -10.27 -7.78
C LEU A 89 -3.69 -9.20 -8.76
N VAL A 90 -3.13 -8.13 -8.20
CA VAL A 90 -2.58 -6.97 -8.93
C VAL A 90 -1.05 -6.97 -8.87
N HIS A 91 -0.51 -7.26 -7.69
CA HIS A 91 0.92 -7.25 -7.42
C HIS A 91 1.35 -8.43 -6.59
N LYS A 92 2.56 -8.91 -6.84
CA LYS A 92 3.29 -9.79 -5.94
C LYS A 92 4.75 -9.37 -5.89
N ASP A 93 5.30 -9.22 -4.71
CA ASP A 93 6.74 -9.14 -4.50
C ASP A 93 7.24 -10.30 -3.64
N LEU A 94 8.48 -10.69 -3.87
CA LEU A 94 9.20 -11.70 -3.12
C LEU A 94 10.52 -11.08 -2.66
N GLU A 95 10.68 -10.92 -1.36
CA GLU A 95 11.93 -10.53 -0.73
C GLU A 95 12.63 -11.76 -0.15
N ILE A 96 13.87 -11.97 -0.56
CA ILE A 96 14.76 -12.99 -0.03
C ILE A 96 15.70 -12.30 0.95
N ILE A 97 15.61 -12.65 2.22
CA ILE A 97 16.48 -12.12 3.27
C ILE A 97 17.64 -13.10 3.50
N ASP A 98 18.87 -12.62 3.29
CA ASP A 98 20.11 -13.37 3.49
C ASP A 98 21.08 -12.54 4.34
N ASP A 99 21.31 -12.95 5.58
CA ASP A 99 22.12 -12.22 6.57
C ASP A 99 23.54 -11.84 6.08
N LYS A 100 24.08 -12.54 5.07
CA LYS A 100 25.42 -12.26 4.52
C LYS A 100 25.40 -11.27 3.34
N LEU A 101 24.29 -11.21 2.60
CA LEU A 101 24.18 -10.44 1.35
C LEU A 101 23.18 -9.28 1.44
N GLY A 102 22.42 -9.17 2.53
CA GLY A 102 21.29 -8.25 2.66
C GLY A 102 20.01 -8.87 2.10
N SER A 103 19.18 -8.09 1.42
CA SER A 103 17.97 -8.60 0.77
C SER A 103 17.98 -8.44 -0.75
N ILE A 104 17.29 -9.35 -1.43
CA ILE A 104 17.01 -9.29 -2.87
C ILE A 104 15.50 -9.31 -3.04
N THR A 105 14.94 -8.29 -3.70
CA THR A 105 13.51 -8.17 -3.96
C THR A 105 13.19 -8.37 -5.44
N LEU A 106 12.27 -9.29 -5.73
CA LEU A 106 11.72 -9.52 -7.06
C LEU A 106 10.28 -9.01 -7.12
N PHE A 107 9.98 -8.18 -8.10
CA PHE A 107 8.63 -7.64 -8.33
C PHE A 107 7.96 -8.34 -9.52
N LEU A 108 6.71 -8.78 -9.32
CA LEU A 108 5.84 -9.32 -10.36
C LEU A 108 4.60 -8.45 -10.45
N LEU A 109 4.39 -7.86 -11.63
CA LEU A 109 3.30 -6.93 -11.94
C LEU A 109 2.33 -7.61 -12.90
N HIS A 110 1.02 -7.42 -12.68
CA HIS A 110 0.02 -7.90 -13.63
C HIS A 110 0.04 -7.01 -14.88
N SER A 111 0.30 -7.61 -16.06
CA SER A 111 0.61 -6.90 -17.32
C SER A 111 -0.43 -5.85 -17.71
N SER A 112 -1.72 -6.11 -17.50
CA SER A 112 -2.78 -5.14 -17.83
C SER A 112 -2.63 -3.78 -17.13
N TYR A 113 -1.99 -3.70 -15.98
CA TYR A 113 -1.74 -2.42 -15.30
C TYR A 113 -0.52 -1.70 -15.88
N LEU A 114 0.48 -2.46 -16.34
CA LEU A 114 1.62 -1.91 -17.08
C LEU A 114 1.16 -1.35 -18.43
N ASP A 115 0.29 -2.06 -19.14
CA ASP A 115 -0.26 -1.60 -20.42
C ASP A 115 -1.05 -0.29 -20.24
N ARG A 116 -1.94 -0.24 -19.24
CA ARG A 116 -2.70 0.97 -18.89
C ARG A 116 -1.82 2.14 -18.45
N TRP A 117 -0.73 1.87 -17.73
CA TRP A 117 0.25 2.88 -17.34
C TRP A 117 0.93 3.49 -18.56
N ASN A 118 1.40 2.65 -19.48
CA ASN A 118 2.12 3.08 -20.67
C ASN A 118 1.20 3.76 -21.71
N GLU A 119 -0.02 3.25 -21.91
CA GLU A 119 -0.92 3.72 -22.98
C GLU A 119 -1.85 4.85 -22.54
N GLY A 120 -2.29 4.86 -21.26
CA GLY A 120 -3.33 5.77 -20.78
C GLY A 120 -2.79 7.03 -20.08
N LEU A 121 -1.56 6.98 -19.56
CA LEU A 121 -1.02 8.04 -18.70
C LEU A 121 0.25 8.72 -19.23
N ASP A 122 0.75 8.30 -20.39
CA ASP A 122 1.91 8.87 -21.12
C ASP A 122 3.08 9.23 -20.17
N ASN A 123 3.41 8.30 -19.29
CA ASN A 123 4.42 8.48 -18.25
C ASN A 123 5.76 7.89 -18.71
N ASP A 124 6.80 8.72 -18.79
CA ASP A 124 8.19 8.28 -18.95
C ASP A 124 8.79 7.69 -17.64
N GLU A 125 8.03 7.75 -16.54
CA GLU A 125 8.44 7.27 -15.23
C GLU A 125 8.08 5.79 -15.01
N PRO A 126 8.90 5.05 -14.24
CA PRO A 126 8.60 3.66 -13.92
C PRO A 126 7.32 3.58 -13.08
N LEU A 127 6.46 2.61 -13.39
CA LEU A 127 5.27 2.30 -12.60
C LEU A 127 5.67 1.90 -11.17
N LEU A 128 5.34 2.71 -10.17
CA LEU A 128 5.59 2.40 -8.76
C LEU A 128 4.44 1.60 -8.16
N LEU A 129 4.68 1.01 -6.98
CA LEU A 129 3.67 0.24 -6.25
C LEU A 129 2.42 1.08 -5.93
N GLY A 130 2.62 2.31 -5.46
CA GLY A 130 1.54 3.25 -5.16
C GLY A 130 0.70 3.58 -6.38
N ASP A 131 1.34 3.80 -7.53
CA ASP A 131 0.64 4.08 -8.80
C ASP A 131 -0.25 2.92 -9.22
N MET A 132 0.24 1.69 -9.10
CA MET A 132 -0.51 0.51 -9.50
C MET A 132 -1.70 0.24 -8.57
N VAL A 133 -1.54 0.42 -7.25
CA VAL A 133 -2.64 0.31 -6.28
C VAL A 133 -3.72 1.34 -6.61
N ASN A 134 -3.30 2.57 -6.90
CA ASN A 134 -4.20 3.64 -7.27
C ASN A 134 -4.89 3.39 -8.62
N LEU A 135 -4.16 2.89 -9.62
CA LEU A 135 -4.71 2.53 -10.93
C LEU A 135 -5.73 1.39 -10.84
N ALA A 136 -5.53 0.46 -9.90
CA ALA A 136 -6.48 -0.62 -9.60
C ALA A 136 -7.73 -0.13 -8.86
N CYS A 137 -7.57 0.85 -7.97
CA CYS A 137 -8.66 1.36 -7.15
C CYS A 137 -9.49 2.45 -7.84
N PHE A 138 -8.81 3.45 -8.41
CA PHE A 138 -9.38 4.71 -8.90
C PHE A 138 -9.32 4.86 -10.42
N GLY A 139 -8.61 3.98 -11.12
CA GLY A 139 -8.40 4.10 -12.56
C GLY A 139 -7.36 5.15 -12.93
N GLU A 140 -7.44 5.69 -14.15
CA GLU A 140 -6.43 6.61 -14.71
C GLU A 140 -6.58 8.06 -14.21
N GLU A 141 -7.62 8.36 -13.44
CA GLU A 141 -7.86 9.71 -12.92
C GLU A 141 -6.93 10.01 -11.73
N LYS A 142 -5.69 10.45 -12.02
CA LYS A 142 -4.64 10.72 -11.02
C LYS A 142 -5.06 11.67 -9.90
N SER A 143 -5.99 12.60 -10.13
CA SER A 143 -6.52 13.50 -9.09
C SER A 143 -7.27 12.79 -7.97
N ARG A 144 -7.62 11.51 -8.15
CA ARG A 144 -8.27 10.67 -7.15
C ARG A 144 -7.31 9.71 -6.43
N TRP A 145 -6.04 9.71 -6.83
CA TRP A 145 -5.06 8.82 -6.26
C TRP A 145 -4.71 9.25 -4.84
N ILE A 146 -4.55 8.26 -3.97
CA ILE A 146 -4.29 8.42 -2.55
C ILE A 146 -3.05 7.62 -2.23
N ASP A 147 -2.07 8.25 -1.58
CA ASP A 147 -0.99 7.51 -0.94
C ASP A 147 -1.48 7.04 0.44
N PRO A 148 -1.60 5.72 0.69
CA PRO A 148 -1.96 5.20 2.02
C PRO A 148 -0.85 5.38 3.06
N TYR A 149 0.39 5.62 2.62
CA TYR A 149 1.56 5.80 3.48
C TYR A 149 2.38 7.04 3.07
N PRO A 150 1.78 8.23 3.12
CA PRO A 150 2.42 9.46 2.64
C PRO A 150 3.66 9.84 3.45
N GLU A 151 3.86 9.26 4.64
CA GLU A 151 5.05 9.46 5.45
C GLU A 151 6.36 8.87 4.88
N TYR A 152 6.27 8.01 3.84
CA TYR A 152 7.45 7.41 3.18
C TYR A 152 7.77 8.02 1.81
N GLY A 153 6.99 9.02 1.36
CA GLY A 153 7.17 9.74 0.10
C GLY A 153 8.09 10.96 0.18
#